data_AF-A0A9X3HUM8-F1
#
_entry.id   AF-A0A9X3HUM8-F1
#
_cell.length_a   1.000
_cell.length_b   1.000
_cell.length_c   1.000
_cell.angle_alpha   90.00
_cell.angle_beta   90.00
_cell.angle_gamma   90.00
#
_symmetry.space_group_name_H-M   'P 1'
#
loop_
_entity.id
_entity.type
_entity.pdbx_description
1 polymer ?
#
loop_
_entity_poly.entity_id
_entity_poly.type
_entity_poly.pdbx_seq_one_letter_code
_entity_poly.pdbx_strand_id
1 'polypeptide(L)' 'STGRIYDKTEHRMTFEGILYRMRTGIPWRDLPSEFGEWSTVYRRFNLWSKKGVLDKLFRSLSSMADFEW' A
#
# COMPACT_ATOMS: atom_id res chain seq x y z
N SER A 1 24.06 -14.06 -1.11
CA SER A 1 23.85 -13.48 0.24
C SER A 1 22.81 -12.39 0.13
N THR A 2 21.61 -12.61 0.65
CA THR A 2 20.36 -11.88 0.35
C THR A 2 20.30 -10.52 1.04
N GLY A 3 21.04 -9.55 0.51
CA GLY A 3 20.94 -8.14 0.88
C GLY A 3 19.81 -7.46 0.11
N ARG A 4 18.59 -7.44 0.67
CA ARG A 4 17.59 -6.46 0.24
C ARG A 4 18.06 -5.10 0.75
N ILE A 5 18.84 -4.41 -0.08
CA ILE A 5 19.05 -2.97 0.05
C ILE A 5 17.65 -2.35 0.16
N TYR A 6 17.41 -1.52 1.17
CA TYR A 6 16.12 -0.85 1.35
C TYR A 6 15.89 0.09 0.15
N ASP A 7 15.15 -0.40 -0.85
CA ASP A 7 14.75 0.42 -1.98
C ASP A 7 13.52 1.23 -1.57
N LYS A 8 13.77 2.48 -1.18
CA LYS A 8 12.75 3.43 -0.75
C LYS A 8 11.73 3.71 -1.85
N THR A 9 12.14 3.69 -3.12
CA THR A 9 11.28 3.99 -4.27
C THR A 9 10.33 2.83 -4.54
N GLU A 10 10.83 1.59 -4.59
CA GLU A 10 9.96 0.41 -4.73
C GLU A 10 8.94 0.30 -3.58
N HIS A 11 9.38 0.61 -2.35
CA HIS A 11 8.49 0.63 -1.19
C HIS A 11 7.39 1.68 -1.31
N ARG A 12 7.73 2.88 -1.78
CA ARG A 12 6.78 3.96 -2.01
C ARG A 12 5.79 3.59 -3.10
N MET A 13 6.25 3.13 -4.27
CA MET A 13 5.38 2.76 -5.40
C MET A 13 4.44 1.61 -5.03
N THR A 14 4.93 0.63 -4.27
CA THR A 14 4.08 -0.46 -3.76
C THR A 14 2.96 0.09 -2.88
N PHE A 15 3.27 1.03 -1.98
CA PHE A 15 2.28 1.61 -1.09
C PHE A 15 1.29 2.51 -1.83
N GLU A 16 1.78 3.33 -2.77
CA GLU A 16 0.92 4.15 -3.64
C GLU A 16 -0.04 3.30 -4.48
N GLY A 17 0.42 2.16 -5.01
CA GLY A 17 -0.43 1.19 -5.71
C GLY A 17 -1.52 0.59 -4.82
N ILE A 18 -1.21 0.32 -3.55
CA ILE A 18 -2.22 -0.11 -2.56
C ILE A 18 -3.28 0.99 -2.38
N LEU A 19 -2.85 2.23 -2.16
CA LEU A 19 -3.77 3.37 -1.98
C LEU A 19 -4.63 3.61 -3.22
N TYR A 20 -4.03 3.54 -4.40
CA TYR A 20 -4.75 3.68 -5.67
C TYR A 20 -5.87 2.65 -5.80
N ARG A 21 -5.58 1.37 -5.55
CA ARG A 21 -6.60 0.31 -5.59
C ARG A 21 -7.68 0.50 -4.53
N MET A 22 -7.31 0.95 -3.32
CA MET A 22 -8.29 1.21 -2.25
C MET A 22 -9.23 2.37 -2.61
N ARG A 23 -8.71 3.42 -3.26
CA ARG A 23 -9.48 4.57 -3.72
C ARG A 23 -10.41 4.24 -4.89
N THR A 24 -9.92 3.49 -5.88
CA THR A 24 -10.62 3.28 -7.15
C THR A 24 -11.46 2.01 -7.20
N GLY A 25 -11.16 1.01 -6.36
CA GLY A 25 -11.87 -0.26 -6.33
C GLY A 25 -11.57 -1.21 -7.49
N ILE A 26 -10.65 -0.86 -8.39
CA ILE A 26 -10.37 -1.67 -9.58
C ILE A 26 -9.87 -3.08 -9.22
N PRO A 27 -10.07 -4.07 -10.12
CA PRO A 27 -9.46 -5.39 -9.96
C PRO A 27 -7.94 -5.29 -9.84
N TRP A 28 -7.32 -6.15 -9.03
CA TRP A 28 -5.86 -6.13 -8.83
C TRP A 28 -5.09 -6.32 -10.14
N ARG A 29 -5.59 -7.12 -11.08
CA ARG A 29 -4.94 -7.36 -12.37
C ARG A 29 -4.90 -6.14 -13.29
N ASP A 30 -5.75 -5.15 -13.02
CA ASP A 30 -5.87 -3.94 -13.81
C ASP A 30 -5.10 -2.77 -13.19
N LEU A 31 -4.29 -3.03 -12.15
CA LEU A 31 -3.49 -2.01 -11.49
C LEU A 31 -2.49 -1.39 -12.49
N PRO A 32 -2.38 -0.05 -12.55
CA PRO A 32 -1.39 0.60 -13.41
C PRO A 32 0.03 0.10 -13.17
N SER A 33 0.75 -0.19 -14.25
CA SER A 33 2.11 -0.76 -14.21
C SER A 33 3.15 0.19 -13.63
N GLU A 34 2.85 1.50 -13.53
CA GLU A 34 3.67 2.49 -12.84
C GLU A 34 3.93 2.13 -11.38
N PHE A 35 2.98 1.45 -10.71
CA PHE A 35 3.14 0.97 -9.33
C PHE A 35 3.94 -0.34 -9.20
N GLY A 36 4.40 -0.89 -10.32
CA GLY A 36 5.06 -2.17 -10.41
C GLY A 36 4.10 -3.33 -10.66
N GLU A 37 4.59 -4.56 -10.46
CA GLU A 37 3.83 -5.76 -10.77
C GLU A 37 2.70 -6.00 -9.74
N TRP A 38 1.47 -6.17 -10.25
CA TRP A 38 0.28 -6.21 -9.42
C TRP A 38 0.29 -7.31 -8.34
N SER A 39 0.87 -8.48 -8.63
CA SER A 39 0.93 -9.59 -7.67
C SER A 39 1.87 -9.27 -6.50
N THR A 40 2.92 -8.49 -6.73
CA THR A 40 3.83 -7.97 -5.72
C THR A 40 3.14 -6.98 -4.80
N VAL A 41 2.38 -6.05 -5.38
CA VAL A 41 1.55 -5.09 -4.64
C VAL A 41 0.49 -5.83 -3.81
N TYR A 42 -0.22 -6.78 -4.42
CA TYR A 42 -1.21 -7.60 -3.73
C TYR A 42 -0.61 -8.43 -2.59
N ARG A 43 0.56 -9.06 -2.81
CA ARG A 43 1.24 -9.85 -1.77
C ARG A 43 1.62 -8.98 -0.58
N ARG A 44 2.07 -7.74 -0.83
CA ARG A 44 2.37 -6.77 0.24
C ARG A 44 1.11 -6.34 0.97
N PHE A 45 0.05 -5.99 0.24
CA PHE A 45 -1.26 -5.67 0.80
C PHE A 45 -1.75 -6.78 1.73
N ASN A 46 -1.77 -8.03 1.26
CA ASN A 46 -2.26 -9.17 2.02
C ASN A 46 -1.40 -9.41 3.29
N LEU A 47 -0.08 -9.31 3.17
CA LEU A 47 0.82 -9.44 4.32
C LEU A 47 0.57 -8.35 5.38
N TRP A 48 0.41 -7.09 4.96
CA TRP A 48 0.21 -5.96 5.86
C TRP A 48 -1.19 -5.94 6.47
N SER A 49 -2.21 -6.34 5.70
CA SER A 49 -3.57 -6.54 6.19
C SER A 49 -3.61 -7.62 7.28
N LYS A 50 -3.01 -8.79 7.03
CA LYS A 50 -2.89 -9.88 8.03
C LYS A 50 -2.12 -9.46 9.29
N LYS A 51 -1.14 -8.58 9.15
CA LYS A 51 -0.37 -8.04 10.30
C LYS A 51 -1.06 -6.86 11.01
N GLY A 52 -2.23 -6.42 10.54
CA GLY A 52 -2.94 -5.26 11.08
C GLY A 52 -2.21 -3.93 10.86
N VAL A 53 -1.22 -3.88 9.97
CA VAL A 53 -0.43 -2.66 9.72
C VAL A 53 -1.28 -1.60 9.06
N LEU A 54 -2.08 -1.98 8.06
CA LEU A 54 -2.97 -1.06 7.36
C LEU A 54 -4.03 -0.49 8.30
N ASP A 55 -4.65 -1.33 9.13
CA ASP A 55 -5.64 -0.89 10.12
C ASP A 55 -5.06 0.14 11.10
N LYS A 56 -3.88 -0.12 11.67
CA LYS A 56 -3.17 0.84 12.55
C LYS A 56 -2.86 2.16 11.84
N LEU A 57 -2.36 2.07 10.60
CA LEU A 57 -2.02 3.25 9.81
C LEU A 57 -3.27 4.10 9.53
N PHE A 58 -4.35 3.48 9.06
CA PHE A 58 -5.58 4.21 8.74
C PHE A 58 -6.25 4.79 9.97
N ARG A 59 -6.24 4.10 11.11
CA ARG A 59 -6.71 4.65 12.39
C ARG A 59 -5.91 5.89 12.79
N SER A 60 -4.58 5.80 12.73
CA SER A 60 -3.69 6.92 13.05
C SER A 60 -3.91 8.11 12.12
N LEU A 61 -4.05 7.88 10.81
CA LEU A 61 -4.31 8.94 9.84
C LEU A 61 -5.70 9.54 10.04
N SER A 62 -6.71 8.73 10.36
CA SER A 62 -8.07 9.21 10.61
C SER A 62 -8.15 10.05 11.89
N SER A 63 -7.39 9.70 12.94
CA SER A 63 -7.31 10.50 14.16
C SER A 63 -6.53 11.80 14.01
N MET A 64 -5.70 11.92 12.97
CA MET A 64 -4.98 13.16 12.66
C MET A 64 -5.74 14.05 11.66
N ALA A 65 -6.73 13.49 10.97
CA ALA A 65 -7.56 14.20 10.02
C ALA A 65 -8.65 15.04 10.71
N ASP A 66 -8.43 15.45 11.98
CA ASP A 66 -9.33 16.23 12.81
C ASP A 66 -10.05 17.28 11.96
N PHE A 67 -11.34 17.03 11.76
CA PHE A 67 -12.26 17.83 10.96
C PHE A 67 -12.64 19.11 11.72
N GLU A 68 -11.66 19.84 12.25
CA GLU A 68 -11.87 21.18 12.76
C GLU A 68 -12.06 22.12 11.56
N TRP A 69 -13.33 22.33 11.19
CA TRP A 69 -13.81 23.31 10.22
C TRP A 69 -14.56 24.42 10.95
#